data_AF-A0A7V6ITX8-F1
#
_entry.id   AF-A0A7V6ITX8-F1
#
_cell.length_a   1.000
_cell.length_b   1.000
_cell.length_c   1.000
_cell.angle_alpha   90.00
_cell.angle_beta   90.00
_cell.angle_gamma   90.00
#
_symmetry.space_group_name_H-M   'P 1'
#
loop_
_entity.id
_entity.type
_entity.pdbx_description
1 polymer ?
#
loop_
_entity_poly.entity_id
_entity_poly.type
_entity_poly.pdbx_seq_one_letter_code
_entity_poly.pdbx_strand_id
1 'polypeptide(L)'
;MLIIIKNKNINLRINDKNIMILKDLCNLGKLKNQDNNILLLISLEIEEGIVVDYNFYIEELFISVPIKAVISNFSNRKVKEICNYYRIPLIEL
;
A
#
# COMPACT_ATOMS: atom_id res chain seq x y z
N MET A 1 -5.81 0.44 -10.65
CA MET A 1 -6.65 -0.16 -9.58
C MET A 1 -6.33 0.46 -8.23
N LEU A 2 -7.27 0.56 -7.29
CA LEU A 2 -6.98 1.00 -5.93
C LEU A 2 -6.62 -0.20 -5.05
N ILE A 3 -5.43 -0.18 -4.47
CA ILE A 3 -4.93 -1.17 -3.52
C ILE A 3 -5.00 -0.54 -2.14
N ILE A 4 -5.67 -1.18 -1.20
CA ILE A 4 -5.85 -0.68 0.16
C ILE A 4 -5.13 -1.58 1.14
N ILE A 5 -4.24 -1.00 1.94
CA ILE A 5 -3.68 -1.62 3.13
C ILE A 5 -4.18 -0.83 4.32
N LYS A 6 -4.86 -1.50 5.24
CA LYS A 6 -5.50 -0.85 6.38
C LYS A 6 -5.15 -1.56 7.67
N ASN A 7 -5.24 -0.86 8.78
CA ASN A 7 -5.25 -1.48 10.10
C ASN A 7 -6.28 -2.62 10.15
N LYS A 8 -5.95 -3.72 10.81
CA LYS A 8 -6.85 -4.87 10.94
C LYS A 8 -8.18 -4.50 11.61
N ASN A 9 -8.17 -3.53 12.52
CA ASN A 9 -9.32 -3.11 13.30
C ASN A 9 -10.31 -2.21 12.52
N ILE A 10 -9.92 -1.70 11.35
CA ILE A 10 -10.80 -0.84 10.54
C ILE A 10 -11.71 -1.70 9.67
N ASN A 11 -13.03 -1.59 9.83
CA ASN A 11 -13.96 -2.27 8.94
C ASN A 11 -14.28 -1.41 7.71
N LEU A 12 -13.70 -1.77 6.57
CA LEU A 12 -14.10 -1.23 5.25
C LEU A 12 -14.99 -2.25 4.56
N ARG A 13 -16.24 -1.86 4.28
CA ARG A 13 -17.15 -2.63 3.42
C ARG A 13 -17.14 -1.99 2.03
N ILE A 14 -16.29 -2.52 1.17
CA ILE A 14 -16.17 -2.09 -0.21
C ILE A 14 -16.37 -3.33 -1.09
N ASN A 15 -17.28 -3.23 -2.06
CA ASN A 15 -17.53 -4.27 -3.04
C ASN A 15 -17.44 -3.67 -4.44
N ASP A 16 -16.22 -3.30 -4.83
CA ASP A 16 -15.90 -2.77 -6.15
C ASP A 16 -14.77 -3.59 -6.77
N LYS A 17 -14.89 -3.91 -8.05
CA LYS A 17 -13.90 -4.73 -8.78
C LYS A 17 -12.56 -4.00 -8.99
N ASN A 18 -12.55 -2.68 -8.88
CA ASN A 18 -11.38 -1.82 -8.98
C ASN A 18 -10.73 -1.53 -7.61
N ILE A 19 -11.16 -2.21 -6.55
CA ILE A 19 -10.61 -2.04 -5.21
C ILE A 19 -10.18 -3.41 -4.68
N MET A 20 -8.89 -3.51 -4.33
CA MET A 20 -8.33 -4.68 -3.67
C MET A 20 -7.88 -4.29 -2.26
N ILE A 21 -8.46 -4.94 -1.24
CA ILE A 21 -7.95 -4.84 0.12
C ILE A 21 -6.89 -5.92 0.31
N LEU A 22 -5.65 -5.50 0.50
CA LEU A 22 -4.52 -6.39 0.66
C LEU A 22 -4.40 -6.81 2.13
N LYS A 23 -4.41 -8.12 2.37
CA LYS A 23 -4.19 -8.74 3.69
C LYS A 23 -2.92 -9.59 3.74
N ASP A 24 -2.35 -9.89 2.58
CA ASP A 24 -1.14 -10.68 2.38
C ASP A 24 -0.52 -10.31 1.03
N LEU A 25 0.77 -10.60 0.84
CA LEU A 25 1.46 -10.37 -0.43
C LEU A 25 1.13 -11.42 -1.50
N CYS A 26 0.56 -12.58 -1.13
CA CYS A 26 0.28 -13.68 -2.06
C CYS A 26 -0.68 -13.25 -3.19
N ASN A 27 -1.57 -12.31 -2.89
CA ASN A 27 -2.52 -11.78 -3.88
C ASN A 27 -1.92 -10.79 -4.89
N LEU A 28 -0.69 -10.31 -4.70
CA LEU A 28 -0.05 -9.34 -5.58
C LEU A 28 0.27 -9.87 -6.97
N GLY A 29 0.44 -11.20 -7.12
CA GLY A 29 0.66 -11.82 -8.42
C GLY A 29 -0.45 -11.51 -9.44
N LYS A 30 -1.68 -11.26 -8.96
CA LYS A 30 -2.83 -10.87 -9.80
C LYS A 30 -2.73 -9.45 -10.35
N LEU A 31 -1.83 -8.62 -9.81
CA LEU A 31 -1.74 -7.19 -10.08
C LEU A 31 -0.59 -6.80 -11.01
N LYS A 32 0.32 -7.74 -11.29
CA LYS A 32 1.57 -7.46 -12.04
C LYS A 32 1.35 -6.82 -13.40
N ASN A 33 0.25 -7.16 -14.08
CA ASN A 33 -0.03 -6.70 -15.44
C ASN A 33 -1.02 -5.54 -15.49
N GLN A 34 -1.42 -4.99 -14.33
CA GLN A 34 -2.35 -3.86 -14.28
C GLN A 34 -1.56 -2.56 -14.16
N ASP A 35 -1.78 -1.65 -15.10
CA ASP A 35 -1.24 -0.30 -15.03
C ASP A 35 -2.08 0.60 -14.11
N ASN A 36 -1.47 1.69 -13.64
CA ASN A 36 -2.14 2.73 -12.86
C ASN A 36 -2.71 2.27 -11.51
N ASN A 37 -1.90 1.54 -10.73
CA ASN A 37 -2.27 1.19 -9.36
C ASN A 37 -2.03 2.36 -8.40
N ILE A 38 -2.99 2.63 -7.54
CA ILE A 38 -2.87 3.61 -6.45
C ILE A 38 -2.87 2.82 -5.16
N LEU A 39 -1.90 3.09 -4.28
CA LEU A 39 -1.82 2.48 -2.97
C LEU A 39 -2.40 3.41 -1.91
N LEU A 40 -3.36 2.94 -1.12
CA LEU A 40 -3.95 3.66 0.00
C LEU A 40 -3.56 2.97 1.31
N LEU A 41 -2.85 3.70 2.17
CA LEU A 41 -2.39 3.27 3.48
C LEU A 41 -3.27 3.90 4.56
N ILE A 42 -3.91 3.07 5.39
CA ILE A 42 -4.91 3.52 6.37
C ILE A 42 -4.54 3.07 7.78
N SER A 43 -4.12 4.02 8.61
CA SER A 43 -3.86 3.88 10.05
C SER A 43 -2.95 2.70 10.38
N LEU A 44 -1.90 2.52 9.59
CA LEU A 44 -0.95 1.44 9.73
C LEU A 44 0.17 1.81 10.70
N GLU A 45 0.66 0.80 11.41
CA GLU A 45 1.93 0.87 12.11
C GLU A 45 3.03 0.34 11.19
N ILE A 46 4.05 1.16 10.97
CA ILE A 46 5.17 0.85 10.06
C ILE A 46 6.50 1.13 10.75
N GLU A 47 7.28 0.08 10.95
CA GLU A 47 8.59 0.11 11.58
C GLU A 47 9.66 -0.32 10.58
N GLU A 48 10.62 0.56 10.29
CA GLU A 48 11.70 0.29 9.32
C GLU A 48 11.22 -0.26 7.96
N GLY A 49 9.99 0.09 7.57
CA GLY A 49 9.39 -0.26 6.27
C GLY A 49 8.53 -1.52 6.32
N ILE A 50 8.46 -2.18 7.49
CA ILE A 50 7.62 -3.34 7.76
C ILE A 50 6.24 -2.86 8.18
N VAL A 51 5.19 -3.36 7.53
CA VAL A 51 3.81 -3.18 8.01
C VAL A 51 3.57 -4.17 9.14
N VAL A 52 3.63 -3.71 10.39
CA VAL A 52 3.67 -4.56 11.60
C VAL A 52 2.53 -5.57 11.64
N ASP A 53 1.31 -5.11 11.35
CA ASP A 53 0.11 -5.95 11.34
C ASP A 53 0.19 -7.14 10.36
N TYR A 54 0.96 -7.03 9.28
CA TYR A 54 0.98 -8.01 8.20
C TYR A 54 2.34 -8.67 7.98
N ASN A 55 3.37 -8.22 8.71
CA ASN A 55 4.73 -8.76 8.69
C ASN A 55 5.32 -8.87 7.27
N PHE A 56 5.21 -7.80 6.49
CA PHE A 56 5.84 -7.68 5.18
C PHE A 56 6.43 -6.29 4.96
N TYR A 57 7.36 -6.15 4.01
CA TYR A 57 7.95 -4.87 3.67
C TYR A 57 7.11 -4.12 2.62
N ILE A 58 6.95 -2.82 2.80
CA ILE A 58 6.29 -1.97 1.80
C ILE A 58 7.05 -2.00 0.47
N GLU A 59 8.37 -2.12 0.52
CA GLU A 59 9.20 -2.21 -0.68
C GLU A 59 8.86 -3.44 -1.55
N GLU A 60 8.45 -4.55 -0.93
CA GLU A 60 8.03 -5.74 -1.69
C GLU A 60 6.82 -5.46 -2.57
N LEU A 61 5.93 -4.54 -2.15
CA LEU A 61 4.81 -4.07 -2.96
C LEU A 61 5.28 -3.29 -4.17
N PHE A 62 6.24 -2.38 -3.97
CA PHE A 62 6.69 -1.45 -5.00
C PHE A 62 7.51 -2.18 -6.07
N ILE A 63 8.23 -3.24 -5.68
CA ILE A 63 8.94 -4.13 -6.60
C ILE A 63 7.96 -5.04 -7.35
N SER A 64 6.89 -5.49 -6.69
CA SER A 64 5.96 -6.48 -7.25
C SER A 64 4.87 -5.89 -8.14
N VAL A 65 4.46 -4.65 -7.88
CA VAL A 65 3.30 -4.02 -8.53
C VAL A 65 3.64 -2.61 -8.96
N PRO A 66 3.34 -2.20 -10.20
CA PRO A 66 3.57 -0.83 -10.64
C PRO A 66 2.59 0.13 -9.95
N ILE A 67 3.07 0.79 -8.89
CA ILE A 67 2.33 1.81 -8.13
C ILE A 67 2.61 3.20 -8.73
N LYS A 68 1.56 3.94 -9.08
CA LYS A 68 1.64 5.31 -9.62
C LYS A 68 1.61 6.39 -8.56
N ALA A 69 0.94 6.13 -7.44
CA ALA A 69 0.83 7.07 -6.33
C ALA A 69 0.51 6.32 -5.05
N VAL A 70 0.94 6.89 -3.93
CA VAL A 70 0.62 6.43 -2.57
C VAL A 70 -0.17 7.53 -1.88
N ILE A 71 -1.26 7.16 -1.22
CA ILE A 71 -2.07 8.03 -0.37
C ILE A 71 -2.01 7.45 1.04
N SER A 72 -1.77 8.29 2.04
CA SER A 72 -1.70 7.90 3.45
C SER A 72 -2.50 8.85 4.31
N ASN A 73 -3.19 8.34 5.34
CA ASN A 73 -3.84 9.14 6.39
C ASN A 73 -2.98 9.25 7.67
N PHE A 74 -1.70 8.91 7.56
CA PHE A 74 -0.72 9.05 8.63
C PHE A 74 0.63 9.44 8.03
N SER A 75 1.46 10.13 8.82
CA SER A 75 2.83 10.44 8.44
C SER A 75 3.79 9.38 8.97
N ASN A 76 4.61 8.81 8.09
CA ASN A 76 5.67 7.88 8.47
C ASN A 76 6.95 8.18 7.68
N ARG A 77 8.06 8.39 8.41
CA ARG A 77 9.36 8.74 7.82
C ARG A 77 9.81 7.70 6.80
N LYS A 78 9.63 6.42 7.11
CA LYS A 78 10.13 5.36 6.25
C LYS A 78 9.32 5.23 4.97
N VAL A 79 8.00 5.41 5.05
CA VAL A 79 7.13 5.50 3.86
C VAL A 79 7.59 6.64 2.94
N LYS A 80 7.94 7.81 3.49
CA LYS A 80 8.47 8.94 2.72
C LYS A 80 9.77 8.59 2.02
N GLU A 81 10.72 8.00 2.74
CA GLU A 81 12.00 7.55 2.18
C GLU A 81 11.81 6.58 1.02
N ILE A 82 10.97 5.56 1.21
CA ILE A 82 10.67 4.56 0.19
C ILE A 82 10.00 5.22 -1.02
N CYS A 83 8.97 6.04 -0.82
CA CYS A 83 8.29 6.74 -1.92
C CYS A 83 9.26 7.62 -2.72
N ASN A 84 10.15 8.35 -2.04
CA ASN A 84 11.18 9.16 -2.68
C ASN A 84 12.18 8.31 -3.48
N TYR A 85 12.64 7.18 -2.93
CA TYR A 85 13.57 6.28 -3.59
C TYR A 85 12.99 5.72 -4.90
N TYR A 86 11.74 5.23 -4.87
CA TYR A 86 11.06 4.71 -6.05
C TYR A 86 10.44 5.80 -6.95
N ARG A 87 10.61 7.09 -6.60
CA ARG A 87 10.04 8.25 -7.30
C ARG A 87 8.51 8.17 -7.46
N ILE A 88 7.84 7.69 -6.42
CA ILE A 88 6.39 7.56 -6.37
C ILE A 88 5.83 8.75 -5.57
N PRO A 89 4.88 9.53 -6.14
CA PRO A 89 4.19 10.58 -5.41
C PRO A 89 3.51 10.04 -4.15
N LEU A 90 3.80 10.67 -3.01
CA LEU A 90 3.11 10.43 -1.74
C LEU A 90 2.20 11.62 -1.43
N ILE A 91 0.92 11.33 -1.17
CA ILE A 91 -0.09 12.28 -0.74
C ILE A 91 -0.46 11.94 0.70
N GLU A 92 -0.21 12.85 1.64
CA GLU A 92 -0.60 12.70 3.03
C GLU A 92 -1.85 13.55 3.30
N LEU A 93 -2.86 12.93 3.92
CA LEU A 93 -4.16 13.54 4.27
C LEU A 93 -4.26 13.83 5.77
#